data_AF-X5DDY4-F1
#
_entry.id   AF-X5DDY4-F1
#
_cell.length_a   1.000
_cell.length_b   1.000
_cell.length_c   1.000
_cell.angle_alpha   90.00
_cell.angle_beta   90.00
_cell.angle_gamma   90.00
#
_symmetry.space_group_name_H-M   'P 1'
#
loop_
_entity.id
_entity.type
_entity.pdbx_description
1 polymer ?
#
loop_
_entity_poly.entity_id
_entity_poly.type
_entity_poly.pdbx_seq_one_letter_code
_entity_poly.pdbx_strand_id
1 'polypeptide(L)'
;HSPMYFFLSNLSLVDLCYSSVITPKMLVNFLSEKNIISYAGCMSQLYFFLVFVIAECYMLTVMAYDRYVAICRPLLYNIIMSHHVCSLLVAVVYVMGLVGSTIETSLMIQLPYCKVLISHYFCDILPLMKLSCSSTYGVEVTVFFLAGFNIIVTCLTVLVSYAFIFSSILHISTAEGRSKAFSTCSSHLAAVGMFYGSTAFMYLKPSTASSLAQENMASVFYTTVIPMLNPIIYSLRN
;
A
#
# COMPACT_ATOMS: atom_id res chain seq x y z
N HIS A 1 -22.38 9.22 -10.93
CA HIS A 1 -21.01 9.00 -10.44
C HIS A 1 -21.11 8.67 -8.96
N SER A 2 -20.69 7.49 -8.50
CA SER A 2 -20.75 7.10 -7.08
C SER A 2 -19.38 7.31 -6.42
N PRO A 3 -19.30 7.80 -5.17
CA PRO A 3 -18.05 8.01 -4.42
C PRO A 3 -17.07 6.84 -4.48
N MET A 4 -17.55 5.59 -4.39
CA MET A 4 -16.68 4.42 -4.50
C MET A 4 -15.92 4.38 -5.84
N TYR A 5 -16.59 4.64 -6.97
CA TYR A 5 -15.91 4.59 -8.27
C TYR A 5 -14.84 5.68 -8.39
N PHE A 6 -15.06 6.83 -7.76
CA PHE A 6 -14.07 7.89 -7.69
C PHE A 6 -12.82 7.43 -6.90
N PHE A 7 -12.99 6.82 -5.73
CA PHE A 7 -11.88 6.25 -4.97
C PHE A 7 -11.18 5.12 -5.72
N LEU A 8 -11.95 4.21 -6.34
CA LEU A 8 -11.42 3.11 -7.12
C LEU A 8 -10.59 3.59 -8.32
N SER A 9 -11.05 4.62 -9.02
CA SER A 9 -10.30 5.22 -10.12
C SER A 9 -8.95 5.78 -9.66
N ASN A 10 -8.90 6.43 -8.49
CA ASN A 10 -7.65 6.93 -7.94
C ASN A 10 -6.75 5.78 -7.46
N LEU A 11 -7.31 4.75 -6.85
CA LEU A 11 -6.57 3.53 -6.48
C LEU A 11 -5.96 2.86 -7.71
N SER A 12 -6.70 2.71 -8.80
CA SER A 12 -6.17 2.15 -10.05
C SER A 12 -5.06 3.01 -10.67
N LEU A 13 -5.13 4.34 -10.53
CA LEU A 13 -4.03 5.23 -10.94
C LEU A 13 -2.79 5.00 -10.07
N VAL A 14 -2.96 4.86 -8.76
CA VAL A 14 -1.87 4.53 -7.82
C VAL A 14 -1.24 3.18 -8.19
N ASP A 15 -2.06 2.14 -8.41
CA ASP A 15 -1.62 0.80 -8.80
C ASP A 15 -0.83 0.81 -10.12
N LEU A 16 -1.28 1.59 -11.10
CA LEU A 16 -0.64 1.74 -12.40
C LEU A 16 0.70 2.47 -12.29
N CYS A 17 0.75 3.57 -11.53
CA CYS A 17 1.97 4.32 -11.32
C CYS A 17 2.99 3.50 -10.53
N TYR A 18 2.55 2.80 -9.49
CA TYR A 18 3.37 1.90 -8.70
C TYR A 18 3.96 0.78 -9.56
N SER A 19 3.12 0.10 -10.35
CA SER A 19 3.55 -0.93 -11.29
C SER A 19 4.53 -0.37 -12.35
N SER A 20 4.32 0.85 -12.83
CA SER A 20 5.21 1.51 -13.80
C SER A 20 6.56 1.93 -13.22
N VAL A 21 6.66 2.18 -11.91
CA VAL A 21 7.92 2.52 -11.23
C VAL A 21 8.71 1.27 -10.83
N ILE A 22 8.01 0.19 -10.48
CA ILE A 22 8.58 -1.08 -10.02
C ILE A 22 8.97 -1.96 -11.23
N THR A 23 8.00 -2.29 -12.09
CA THR A 23 8.09 -3.37 -13.08
C THR A 23 9.14 -3.15 -14.17
N PRO A 24 9.27 -1.96 -14.81
CA PRO A 24 10.22 -1.79 -15.91
C PRO A 24 11.67 -1.88 -15.46
N LYS A 25 12.02 -1.27 -14.32
CA LYS A 25 13.39 -1.33 -13.78
C LYS A 25 13.73 -2.72 -13.26
N MET A 26 12.78 -3.38 -12.61
CA MET A 26 12.96 -4.73 -12.10
C MET A 26 13.17 -5.74 -13.26
N LEU A 27 12.41 -5.61 -14.35
CA LEU A 27 12.54 -6.43 -15.56
C LEU A 27 13.87 -6.17 -16.30
N VAL A 28 14.27 -4.90 -16.46
CA VAL A 28 15.54 -4.53 -17.11
C VAL A 28 16.75 -5.02 -16.31
N ASN A 29 16.69 -4.93 -14.98
CA ASN A 29 17.75 -5.43 -14.10
C ASN A 29 17.80 -6.97 -14.11
N PHE A 30 16.66 -7.66 -14.16
CA PHE A 30 16.64 -9.12 -14.27
C PHE A 30 17.29 -9.62 -15.58
N LEU A 31 17.17 -8.86 -16.67
CA LEU A 31 17.67 -9.21 -18.00
C LEU A 31 19.10 -8.70 -18.29
N SER A 32 19.68 -7.85 -17.43
CA SER A 32 21.02 -7.28 -17.65
C SER A 32 22.08 -7.90 -16.74
N GLU A 33 23.23 -8.29 -17.31
CA GLU A 33 24.38 -8.81 -16.55
C GLU A 33 25.09 -7.73 -15.69
N LYS A 34 24.80 -6.44 -15.93
CA LYS A 34 25.34 -5.30 -15.14
C LYS A 34 24.21 -4.53 -14.45
N ASN A 35 23.92 -4.94 -13.22
CA ASN A 35 22.86 -4.40 -12.35
C ASN A 35 23.29 -3.14 -11.59
N ILE A 36 23.66 -2.09 -12.32
CA ILE A 36 24.14 -0.84 -11.72
C ILE A 36 23.07 0.24 -11.86
N ILE A 37 22.47 0.63 -10.73
CA ILE A 37 21.61 1.82 -10.67
C ILE A 37 22.40 3.00 -10.10
N SER A 38 22.19 4.19 -10.67
CA SER A 38 22.76 5.41 -10.08
C SER A 38 22.10 5.71 -8.74
N TYR A 39 22.84 6.31 -7.81
CA TYR A 39 22.30 6.70 -6.50
C TYR A 39 21.02 7.56 -6.62
N ALA A 40 21.02 8.57 -7.49
CA ALA A 40 19.85 9.40 -7.76
C ALA A 40 18.68 8.58 -8.35
N GLY A 41 18.96 7.63 -9.24
CA GLY A 41 17.95 6.74 -9.81
C GLY A 41 17.36 5.76 -8.79
N CYS A 42 18.15 5.36 -7.80
CA CYS A 42 17.75 4.53 -6.67
C CYS A 42 16.82 5.33 -5.74
N MET A 43 17.28 6.49 -5.25
CA MET A 43 16.50 7.32 -4.32
C MET A 43 15.21 7.83 -4.92
N SER A 44 15.19 8.18 -6.22
CA SER A 44 13.94 8.53 -6.91
C SER A 44 12.97 7.34 -6.99
N GLN A 45 13.46 6.13 -7.24
CA GLN A 45 12.62 4.93 -7.28
C GLN A 45 12.04 4.61 -5.91
N LEU A 46 12.86 4.69 -4.86
CA LEU A 46 12.41 4.50 -3.48
C LEU A 46 11.35 5.55 -3.08
N TYR A 47 11.58 6.82 -3.42
CA TYR A 47 10.64 7.90 -3.12
C TYR A 47 9.25 7.62 -3.70
N PHE A 48 9.18 7.35 -5.01
CA PHE A 48 7.90 7.07 -5.67
C PHE A 48 7.25 5.78 -5.17
N PHE A 49 8.05 4.74 -4.89
CA PHE A 49 7.56 3.52 -4.26
C PHE A 49 6.82 3.83 -2.95
N LEU A 50 7.46 4.58 -2.04
CA LEU A 50 6.86 4.94 -0.76
C LEU A 50 5.63 5.82 -0.90
N VAL A 51 5.63 6.79 -1.81
CA VAL A 51 4.43 7.62 -2.08
C VAL A 51 3.23 6.74 -2.39
N PHE A 52 3.40 5.78 -3.29
CA PHE A 52 2.31 4.95 -3.78
C PHE A 52 1.87 3.88 -2.78
N VAL A 53 2.79 3.22 -2.06
CA VAL A 53 2.41 2.26 -0.99
C VAL A 53 1.60 2.94 0.09
N ILE A 54 2.06 4.11 0.55
CA ILE A 54 1.34 4.86 1.59
C ILE A 54 -0.02 5.32 1.05
N ALA A 55 -0.07 5.83 -0.19
CA ALA A 55 -1.33 6.22 -0.81
C ALA A 55 -2.31 5.04 -0.96
N GLU A 56 -1.84 3.85 -1.32
CA GLU A 56 -2.63 2.62 -1.41
C GLU A 56 -3.26 2.25 -0.06
N CYS A 57 -2.45 2.22 1.02
CA CYS A 57 -2.93 1.98 2.40
C CYS A 57 -4.10 2.90 2.78
N TYR A 58 -3.92 4.20 2.55
CA TYR A 58 -4.91 5.20 2.94
C TYR A 58 -6.12 5.22 1.98
N MET A 59 -5.96 4.92 0.69
CA MET A 59 -7.09 4.72 -0.23
C MET A 59 -8.00 3.57 0.23
N LEU A 60 -7.43 2.41 0.55
CA LEU A 60 -8.19 1.27 1.10
C LEU A 60 -8.92 1.65 2.39
N THR A 61 -8.30 2.50 3.22
CA THR A 61 -8.92 3.00 4.45
C THR A 61 -10.12 3.91 4.16
N VAL A 62 -9.97 4.85 3.23
CA VAL A 62 -11.06 5.76 2.82
C VAL A 62 -12.21 4.99 2.16
N MET A 63 -11.90 3.96 1.38
CA MET A 63 -12.90 3.06 0.78
C MET A 63 -13.64 2.24 1.84
N ALA A 64 -12.96 1.78 2.90
CA ALA A 64 -13.63 1.16 4.05
C ALA A 64 -14.59 2.13 4.74
N TYR A 65 -14.17 3.39 4.90
CA TYR A 65 -14.98 4.45 5.49
C TYR A 65 -16.22 4.77 4.63
N ASP A 66 -16.07 4.86 3.29
CA ASP A 66 -17.21 4.98 2.35
C ASP A 66 -18.24 3.87 2.56
N ARG A 67 -17.78 2.62 2.62
CA ARG A 67 -18.65 1.45 2.82
C ARG A 67 -19.35 1.49 4.18
N TYR A 68 -18.64 1.92 5.22
CA TYR A 68 -19.22 2.12 6.54
C TYR A 68 -20.35 3.14 6.50
N VAL A 69 -20.13 4.33 5.94
CA VAL A 69 -21.17 5.37 5.89
C VAL A 69 -22.35 4.90 5.03
N ALA A 70 -22.10 4.24 3.91
CA ALA A 70 -23.14 3.73 3.00
C ALA A 70 -24.09 2.73 3.68
N ILE A 71 -23.56 1.83 4.52
CA ILE A 71 -24.34 0.76 5.14
C ILE A 71 -24.89 1.18 6.50
N CYS A 72 -24.07 1.80 7.35
CA CYS A 72 -24.45 2.13 8.72
C CYS A 72 -25.21 3.46 8.84
N ARG A 73 -25.08 4.37 7.86
CA ARG A 73 -25.70 5.71 7.88
C ARG A 73 -26.32 6.09 6.53
N PRO A 74 -27.22 5.27 5.95
CA PRO A 74 -27.72 5.47 4.58
C PRO A 74 -28.42 6.81 4.37
N LEU A 75 -29.17 7.31 5.36
CA LEU A 75 -29.90 8.60 5.27
C LEU A 75 -28.97 9.82 5.19
N LEU A 76 -27.76 9.72 5.73
CA LEU A 76 -26.79 10.82 5.75
C LEU A 76 -25.68 10.64 4.71
N TYR A 77 -25.70 9.56 3.94
CA TYR A 77 -24.62 9.19 3.03
C TYR A 77 -24.27 10.31 2.05
N ASN A 78 -25.25 10.91 1.37
CA ASN A 78 -25.00 11.96 0.38
C ASN A 78 -24.44 13.25 0.98
N ILE A 79 -24.69 13.50 2.27
CA ILE A 79 -24.18 14.69 2.98
C ILE A 79 -22.74 14.43 3.41
N ILE A 80 -22.48 13.25 3.99
CA ILE A 80 -21.17 12.86 4.51
C ILE A 80 -20.18 12.57 3.37
N MET A 81 -20.61 11.82 2.35
CA MET A 81 -19.84 11.45 1.15
C MET A 81 -20.20 12.33 -0.05
N SER A 82 -20.24 13.64 0.18
CA SER A 82 -20.39 14.60 -0.92
C SER A 82 -19.12 14.64 -1.78
N HIS A 83 -19.24 15.08 -3.03
CA HIS A 83 -18.11 15.16 -3.96
C HIS A 83 -16.92 15.98 -3.40
N HIS A 84 -17.21 17.07 -2.67
CA HIS A 84 -16.19 17.89 -2.03
C HIS A 84 -15.44 17.12 -0.93
N VAL A 85 -16.16 16.37 -0.10
CA VAL A 85 -15.54 15.54 0.96
C VAL A 85 -14.72 14.42 0.34
N CYS A 86 -15.23 13.72 -0.68
CA CYS A 86 -14.47 12.68 -1.38
C CYS A 86 -13.19 13.22 -2.01
N SER A 87 -13.24 14.40 -2.62
CA SER A 87 -12.07 15.07 -3.20
C SER A 87 -11.05 15.45 -2.13
N LEU A 88 -11.52 15.97 -0.99
CA LEU A 88 -10.68 16.30 0.16
C LEU A 88 -10.00 15.05 0.74
N LEU A 89 -10.74 13.95 0.90
CA LEU A 89 -10.20 12.69 1.39
C LEU A 89 -9.08 12.19 0.45
N VAL A 90 -9.31 12.18 -0.86
CA VAL A 90 -8.27 11.82 -1.85
C VAL A 90 -7.05 12.74 -1.75
N ALA A 91 -7.25 14.04 -1.60
CA ALA A 91 -6.14 14.98 -1.42
C ALA A 91 -5.34 14.67 -0.15
N VAL A 92 -6.00 14.37 0.97
CA VAL A 92 -5.34 13.94 2.21
C VAL A 92 -4.53 12.67 2.00
N VAL A 93 -5.08 11.67 1.29
CA VAL A 93 -4.35 10.43 0.96
C VAL A 93 -3.02 10.73 0.27
N TYR A 94 -3.04 11.56 -0.78
CA TYR A 94 -1.83 11.91 -1.51
C TYR A 94 -0.85 12.75 -0.67
N VAL A 95 -1.36 13.69 0.13
CA VAL A 95 -0.51 14.49 1.04
C VAL A 95 0.19 13.58 2.05
N MET A 96 -0.52 12.62 2.65
CA MET A 96 0.09 11.65 3.58
C MET A 96 1.17 10.81 2.88
N GLY A 97 0.93 10.37 1.65
CA GLY A 97 1.92 9.65 0.84
C GLY A 97 3.18 10.48 0.56
N LEU A 98 3.01 11.75 0.17
CA LEU A 98 4.12 12.67 -0.08
C LEU A 98 4.91 12.98 1.18
N VAL A 99 4.24 13.28 2.29
CA VAL A 99 4.91 13.60 3.56
C VAL A 99 5.67 12.40 4.10
N GLY A 100 5.04 11.22 4.15
CA GLY A 100 5.67 10.01 4.65
C GLY A 100 6.89 9.60 3.83
N SER A 101 6.75 9.57 2.50
CA SER A 101 7.86 9.25 1.59
C SER A 101 9.00 10.26 1.67
N THR A 102 8.72 11.57 1.81
CA THR A 102 9.75 12.59 1.97
C THR A 102 10.53 12.38 3.27
N ILE A 103 9.85 12.08 4.38
CA ILE A 103 10.51 11.82 5.67
C ILE A 103 11.41 10.59 5.55
N GLU A 104 10.86 9.45 5.11
CA GLU A 104 11.61 8.19 5.01
C GLU A 104 12.79 8.28 4.03
N THR A 105 12.57 8.89 2.87
CA THR A 105 13.65 9.07 1.87
C THR A 105 14.71 10.05 2.37
N SER A 106 14.35 11.10 3.09
CA SER A 106 15.32 12.04 3.67
C SER A 106 16.20 11.37 4.72
N LEU A 107 15.61 10.51 5.56
CA LEU A 107 16.37 9.69 6.53
C LEU A 107 17.36 8.76 5.83
N MET A 108 16.95 8.17 4.70
CA MET A 108 17.84 7.34 3.88
C MET A 108 18.99 8.14 3.27
N ILE A 109 18.71 9.31 2.70
CA ILE A 109 19.74 10.14 2.06
C ILE A 109 20.83 10.55 3.05
N GLN A 110 20.49 10.74 4.32
CA GLN A 110 21.44 11.14 5.37
C GLN A 110 22.37 10.00 5.83
N LEU A 111 22.14 8.75 5.45
CA LEU A 111 23.01 7.64 5.79
C LEU A 111 24.32 7.68 4.98
N PRO A 112 25.49 7.50 5.62
CA PRO A 112 26.75 7.40 4.89
C PRO A 112 26.86 6.03 4.22
N TYR A 113 26.85 5.98 2.88
CA TYR A 113 26.96 4.75 2.11
C TYR A 113 28.41 4.45 1.71
N CYS A 114 28.85 3.19 1.85
CA CYS A 114 30.24 2.80 1.55
C CYS A 114 30.59 2.76 0.06
N LYS A 115 29.59 2.68 -0.83
CA LYS A 115 29.78 2.52 -2.27
C LYS A 115 28.88 3.53 -3.00
N VAL A 116 29.44 4.24 -3.98
CA VAL A 116 28.73 5.22 -4.83
C VAL A 116 27.81 4.52 -5.86
N LEU A 117 28.15 3.27 -6.21
CA LEU A 117 27.33 2.41 -7.06
C LEU A 117 26.59 1.36 -6.23
N ILE A 118 25.28 1.28 -6.41
CA ILE A 118 24.42 0.28 -5.80
C ILE A 118 24.26 -0.87 -6.79
N SER A 119 24.84 -2.02 -6.46
CA SER A 119 24.73 -3.25 -7.25
C SER A 119 23.58 -4.12 -6.72
N HIS A 120 22.34 -3.66 -6.86
CA HIS A 120 21.13 -4.40 -6.48
C HIS A 120 20.04 -4.24 -7.54
N TYR A 121 19.23 -5.29 -7.69
CA TYR A 121 18.15 -5.37 -8.68
C TYR A 121 17.03 -4.35 -8.47
N PHE A 122 16.86 -3.81 -7.25
CA PHE A 122 15.89 -2.77 -6.93
C PHE A 122 16.35 -1.95 -5.71
N CYS A 123 15.90 -0.69 -5.63
CA CYS A 123 16.20 0.21 -4.52
C CYS A 123 15.15 0.08 -3.41
N ASP A 124 15.43 -0.72 -2.39
CA ASP A 124 14.55 -0.91 -1.22
C ASP A 124 15.28 -0.52 0.07
N ILE A 125 14.50 -0.20 1.10
CA ILE A 125 14.91 0.23 2.43
C ILE A 125 15.91 -0.75 3.06
N LEU A 126 15.57 -2.04 3.07
CA LEU A 126 16.38 -3.08 3.73
C LEU A 126 17.76 -3.30 3.06
N PRO A 127 17.86 -3.46 1.72
CA PRO A 127 19.15 -3.49 1.03
C PRO A 127 19.99 -2.22 1.23
N LEU A 128 19.38 -1.04 1.19
CA LEU A 128 20.10 0.23 1.41
C LEU A 128 20.73 0.30 2.80
N MET A 129 20.01 -0.10 3.84
CA MET A 129 20.56 -0.12 5.20
C MET A 129 21.78 -1.04 5.32
N LYS A 130 21.78 -2.20 4.63
CA LYS A 130 22.93 -3.13 4.61
C LYS A 130 24.18 -2.57 3.90
N LEU A 131 24.04 -1.52 3.09
CA LEU A 131 25.13 -0.85 2.36
C LEU A 131 25.76 0.32 3.14
N SER A 132 25.18 0.71 4.28
CA SER A 132 25.67 1.80 5.12
C SER A 132 27.03 1.48 5.76
N CYS A 133 27.88 2.49 5.84
CA CYS A 133 29.19 2.46 6.50
C CYS A 133 29.11 2.74 8.02
N SER A 134 27.94 3.16 8.49
CA SER A 134 27.67 3.49 9.90
C SER A 134 26.48 2.70 10.41
N SER A 135 26.35 2.64 11.74
CA SER A 135 25.19 2.04 12.40
C SER A 135 23.89 2.66 11.87
N THR A 136 23.01 1.82 11.34
CA THR A 136 21.69 2.20 10.81
C THR A 136 20.60 2.17 11.86
N TYR A 137 20.90 1.74 13.10
CA TYR A 137 19.91 1.44 14.13
C TYR A 137 18.90 2.57 14.38
N GLY A 138 19.35 3.83 14.41
CA GLY A 138 18.46 4.97 14.62
C GLY A 138 17.49 5.22 13.45
N VAL A 139 17.98 5.10 12.21
CA VAL A 139 17.15 5.23 11.00
C VAL A 139 16.20 4.04 10.88
N GLU A 140 16.69 2.84 11.17
CA GLU A 140 15.92 1.60 11.20
C GLU A 140 14.73 1.70 12.16
N VAL A 141 14.97 2.04 13.43
CA VAL A 141 13.91 2.22 14.43
C VAL A 141 12.89 3.27 13.99
N THR A 142 13.35 4.38 13.42
CA THR A 142 12.47 5.47 12.99
C THR A 142 11.58 5.04 11.81
N VAL A 143 12.17 4.38 10.81
CA VAL A 143 11.44 3.86 9.64
C VAL A 143 10.44 2.78 10.06
N PHE A 144 10.84 1.82 10.89
CA PHE A 144 9.92 0.80 11.40
C PHE A 144 8.79 1.40 12.23
N PHE A 145 9.07 2.44 13.03
CA PHE A 145 8.05 3.13 13.79
C PHE A 145 7.05 3.86 12.87
N LEU A 146 7.54 4.60 11.87
CA LEU A 146 6.70 5.28 10.87
C LEU A 146 5.84 4.30 10.07
N ALA A 147 6.44 3.26 9.51
CA ALA A 147 5.75 2.23 8.77
C ALA A 147 4.72 1.49 9.64
N GLY A 148 5.13 1.08 10.85
CA GLY A 148 4.26 0.42 11.81
C GLY A 148 3.09 1.30 12.26
N PHE A 149 3.32 2.58 12.52
CA PHE A 149 2.27 3.54 12.86
C PHE A 149 1.24 3.66 11.73
N ASN A 150 1.69 3.83 10.48
CA ASN A 150 0.80 3.89 9.33
C ASN A 150 -0.05 2.61 9.22
N ILE A 151 0.58 1.44 9.27
CA ILE A 151 -0.11 0.14 9.19
C ILE A 151 -1.13 -0.03 10.32
N ILE A 152 -0.77 0.33 11.55
CA ILE A 152 -1.67 0.20 12.71
C ILE A 152 -2.88 1.11 12.53
N VAL A 153 -2.67 2.38 12.19
CA VAL A 153 -3.75 3.36 12.01
C VAL A 153 -4.71 2.91 10.92
N THR A 154 -4.20 2.49 9.76
CA THR A 154 -5.03 2.07 8.63
C THR A 154 -5.72 0.74 8.91
N CYS A 155 -5.02 -0.26 9.46
CA CYS A 155 -5.62 -1.54 9.88
C CYS A 155 -6.74 -1.34 10.89
N LEU A 156 -6.50 -0.58 11.97
CA LEU A 156 -7.50 -0.35 13.00
C LEU A 156 -8.74 0.35 12.43
N THR A 157 -8.54 1.35 11.57
CA THR A 157 -9.65 2.07 10.95
C THR A 157 -10.50 1.16 10.07
N VAL A 158 -9.85 0.30 9.27
CA VAL A 158 -10.54 -0.69 8.44
C VAL A 158 -11.29 -1.71 9.31
N LEU A 159 -10.63 -2.28 10.34
CA LEU A 159 -11.25 -3.26 11.25
C LEU A 159 -12.45 -2.69 11.98
N VAL A 160 -12.34 -1.48 12.52
CA VAL A 160 -13.44 -0.79 13.21
C VAL A 160 -14.60 -0.54 12.24
N SER A 161 -14.31 -0.03 11.04
CA SER A 161 -15.33 0.19 10.00
C SER A 161 -16.09 -1.09 9.68
N TYR A 162 -15.37 -2.19 9.46
CA TYR A 162 -15.96 -3.48 9.14
C TYR A 162 -16.67 -4.15 10.31
N ALA A 163 -16.23 -3.96 11.54
CA ALA A 163 -16.95 -4.43 12.72
C ALA A 163 -18.35 -3.80 12.80
N PHE A 164 -18.46 -2.49 12.58
CA PHE A 164 -19.75 -1.81 12.52
C PHE A 164 -20.61 -2.21 11.32
N ILE A 165 -19.99 -2.39 10.15
CA ILE A 165 -20.69 -2.90 8.95
C ILE A 165 -21.28 -4.27 9.24
N PHE A 166 -20.49 -5.21 9.75
CA PHE A 166 -20.97 -6.56 10.06
C PHE A 166 -22.07 -6.53 11.12
N SER A 167 -21.90 -5.75 12.17
CA SER A 167 -22.96 -5.53 13.17
C SER A 167 -24.26 -5.05 12.51
N SER A 168 -24.18 -4.02 11.66
CA SER A 168 -25.36 -3.49 10.95
C SER A 168 -26.00 -4.51 10.01
N ILE A 169 -25.20 -5.33 9.32
CA ILE A 169 -25.69 -6.40 8.44
C ILE A 169 -26.44 -7.47 9.25
N LEU A 170 -25.94 -7.85 10.43
CA LEU A 170 -26.63 -8.82 11.29
C LEU A 170 -28.01 -8.33 11.74
N HIS A 171 -28.18 -7.01 11.90
CA HIS A 171 -29.47 -6.39 12.20
C HIS A 171 -30.47 -6.36 11.03
N ILE A 172 -30.03 -6.61 9.78
CA ILE A 172 -30.95 -6.73 8.64
C ILE A 172 -31.78 -8.00 8.79
N SER A 173 -33.11 -7.91 8.69
CA SER A 173 -34.03 -9.04 8.90
C SER A 173 -34.13 -10.00 7.71
N THR A 174 -33.89 -9.51 6.48
CA THR A 174 -34.04 -10.30 5.25
C THR A 174 -32.73 -10.94 4.80
N ALA A 175 -32.75 -12.22 4.43
CA ALA A 175 -31.60 -12.93 3.88
C ALA A 175 -31.05 -12.30 2.59
N GLU A 176 -31.95 -11.80 1.73
CA GLU A 176 -31.58 -11.13 0.48
C GLU A 176 -30.83 -9.80 0.74
N GLY A 177 -31.32 -8.99 1.68
CA GLY A 177 -30.64 -7.76 2.10
C GLY A 177 -29.25 -8.02 2.70
N ARG A 178 -29.10 -9.10 3.48
CA ARG A 178 -27.79 -9.53 4.01
C ARG A 178 -26.83 -9.94 2.90
N SER A 179 -27.28 -10.81 2.00
CA SER A 179 -26.48 -11.29 0.86
C SER A 179 -26.00 -10.13 -0.02
N LYS A 180 -26.90 -9.18 -0.32
CA LYS A 180 -26.57 -7.97 -1.08
C LYS A 180 -25.49 -7.14 -0.37
N ALA A 181 -25.63 -6.90 0.94
CA ALA A 181 -24.65 -6.14 1.72
C ALA A 181 -23.27 -6.84 1.77
N PHE A 182 -23.24 -8.15 2.03
CA PHE A 182 -22.00 -8.94 1.97
C PHE A 182 -21.36 -8.89 0.58
N SER A 183 -22.18 -8.92 -0.47
CA SER A 183 -21.68 -8.86 -1.83
C SER A 183 -21.01 -7.51 -2.13
N THR A 184 -21.57 -6.41 -1.63
CA THR A 184 -20.94 -5.08 -1.82
C THR A 184 -19.60 -4.90 -1.08
N CYS A 185 -19.36 -5.68 -0.03
CA CYS A 185 -18.19 -5.53 0.84
C CYS A 185 -17.02 -6.43 0.47
N SER A 186 -17.27 -7.56 -0.20
CA SER A 186 -16.27 -8.63 -0.26
C SER A 186 -15.16 -8.41 -1.28
N SER A 187 -15.35 -7.61 -2.34
CA SER A 187 -14.22 -7.19 -3.19
C SER A 187 -13.24 -6.32 -2.41
N HIS A 188 -13.76 -5.37 -1.63
CA HIS A 188 -12.92 -4.50 -0.82
C HIS A 188 -12.22 -5.28 0.31
N LEU A 189 -12.90 -6.21 0.99
CA LEU A 189 -12.25 -7.09 1.97
C LEU A 189 -11.19 -7.99 1.35
N ALA A 190 -11.39 -8.47 0.12
CA ALA A 190 -10.38 -9.23 -0.61
C ALA A 190 -9.15 -8.37 -0.89
N ALA A 191 -9.33 -7.14 -1.39
CA ALA A 191 -8.23 -6.19 -1.63
C ALA A 191 -7.46 -5.87 -0.33
N VAL A 192 -8.16 -5.53 0.75
CA VAL A 192 -7.57 -5.31 2.09
C VAL A 192 -6.80 -6.55 2.56
N GLY A 193 -7.41 -7.73 2.46
CA GLY A 193 -6.82 -8.98 2.92
C GLY A 193 -5.55 -9.35 2.16
N MET A 194 -5.53 -9.15 0.83
CA MET A 194 -4.34 -9.35 0.02
C MET A 194 -3.24 -8.35 0.37
N PHE A 195 -3.59 -7.07 0.51
CA PHE A 195 -2.63 -6.00 0.79
C PHE A 195 -1.92 -6.23 2.14
N TYR A 196 -2.69 -6.32 3.23
CA TYR A 196 -2.12 -6.50 4.56
C TYR A 196 -1.61 -7.93 4.79
N GLY A 197 -2.27 -8.95 4.25
CA GLY A 197 -1.85 -10.34 4.37
C GLY A 197 -0.49 -10.59 3.74
N SER A 198 -0.23 -10.00 2.58
CA SER A 198 1.07 -10.10 1.91
C SER A 198 2.16 -9.32 2.65
N THR A 199 1.83 -8.14 3.17
CA THR A 199 2.74 -7.35 4.01
C THR A 199 3.14 -8.15 5.26
N ALA A 200 2.16 -8.76 5.94
CA ALA A 200 2.42 -9.61 7.11
C ALA A 200 3.26 -10.85 6.75
N PHE A 201 2.98 -11.52 5.62
CA PHE A 201 3.77 -12.66 5.16
C PHE A 201 5.23 -12.29 4.87
N MET A 202 5.47 -11.10 4.32
CA MET A 202 6.81 -10.60 4.03
C MET A 202 7.63 -10.39 5.31
N TYR A 203 7.04 -9.79 6.35
CA TYR A 203 7.75 -9.46 7.59
C TYR A 203 7.82 -10.60 8.61
N LEU A 204 6.85 -11.52 8.62
CA LEU A 204 6.79 -12.64 9.57
C LEU A 204 7.50 -13.91 9.09
N LYS A 205 8.14 -13.88 7.91
CA LYS A 205 8.86 -15.04 7.38
C LYS A 205 10.06 -15.39 8.27
N PRO A 206 10.21 -16.65 8.73
CA PRO A 206 11.35 -17.05 9.54
C PRO A 206 12.68 -16.87 8.79
N SER A 207 13.63 -16.20 9.43
CA SER A 207 14.97 -15.85 8.89
C SER A 207 15.90 -17.07 8.70
N THR A 208 15.43 -18.28 8.94
CA THR A 208 16.27 -19.47 9.13
C THR A 208 16.51 -20.31 7.87
N ALA A 209 15.95 -19.96 6.69
CA ALA A 209 16.08 -20.82 5.50
C ALA A 209 15.91 -20.12 4.12
N SER A 210 16.42 -18.90 3.88
CA SER A 210 16.41 -18.34 2.51
C SER A 210 17.73 -17.77 2.04
N SER A 211 18.08 -18.08 0.79
CA SER A 211 19.18 -17.42 0.07
C SER A 211 18.77 -15.98 -0.31
N LEU A 212 19.75 -15.09 -0.46
CA LEU A 212 19.54 -13.68 -0.86
C LEU A 212 18.70 -13.57 -2.16
N ALA A 213 18.83 -14.52 -3.08
CA ALA A 213 18.06 -14.58 -4.33
C ALA A 213 16.57 -14.88 -4.10
N GLN A 214 16.24 -15.72 -3.11
CA GLN A 214 14.86 -16.07 -2.77
C GLN A 214 14.17 -14.95 -1.97
N GLU A 215 14.92 -14.19 -1.17
CA GLU A 215 14.44 -12.96 -0.52
C GLU A 215 14.13 -11.87 -1.55
N ASN A 216 15.00 -11.69 -2.55
CA ASN A 216 14.80 -10.75 -3.64
C ASN A 216 13.61 -11.13 -4.53
N MET A 217 13.45 -12.42 -4.88
CA MET A 217 12.29 -12.90 -5.64
C MET A 217 10.97 -12.75 -4.87
N ALA A 218 10.98 -12.95 -3.55
CA ALA A 218 9.79 -12.77 -2.72
C ALA A 218 9.39 -11.30 -2.64
N SER A 219 10.33 -10.39 -2.34
CA SER A 219 10.12 -8.93 -2.32
C SER A 219 9.49 -8.46 -3.64
N VAL A 220 10.10 -8.84 -4.76
CA VAL A 220 9.61 -8.63 -6.13
C VAL A 220 8.18 -9.14 -6.34
N PHE A 221 7.87 -10.36 -5.91
CA PHE A 221 6.55 -10.94 -6.17
C PHE A 221 5.46 -10.16 -5.42
N TYR A 222 5.72 -9.74 -4.18
CA TYR A 222 4.75 -8.99 -3.39
C TYR A 222 4.66 -7.50 -3.77
N THR A 223 5.76 -6.85 -4.14
CA THR A 223 5.75 -5.46 -4.62
C THR A 223 5.25 -5.29 -6.05
N THR A 224 4.94 -6.37 -6.77
CA THR A 224 4.56 -6.25 -8.19
C THR A 224 3.25 -6.94 -8.50
N VAL A 225 2.93 -8.05 -7.82
CA VAL A 225 1.72 -8.82 -8.10
C VAL A 225 0.48 -8.21 -7.43
N ILE A 226 0.60 -7.62 -6.23
CA ILE A 226 -0.56 -7.10 -5.47
C ILE A 226 -1.27 -5.92 -6.16
N PRO A 227 -0.58 -4.86 -6.61
CA PRO A 227 -1.22 -3.74 -7.31
C PRO A 227 -1.70 -4.14 -8.70
N MET A 228 -1.13 -5.19 -9.31
CA MET A 228 -1.64 -5.74 -10.57
C MET A 228 -2.90 -6.58 -10.36
N LEU A 229 -3.15 -7.09 -9.15
CA LEU A 229 -4.35 -7.88 -8.81
C LEU A 229 -5.52 -7.00 -8.33
N ASN A 230 -5.26 -5.82 -7.75
CA ASN A 230 -6.29 -4.88 -7.32
C ASN A 230 -7.26 -4.54 -8.49
N PRO A 231 -6.82 -4.11 -9.69
CA PRO A 231 -7.71 -3.85 -10.83
C PRO A 231 -8.53 -5.06 -11.26
N ILE A 232 -7.96 -6.27 -11.19
CA ILE A 232 -8.64 -7.52 -11.57
C ILE A 232 -9.76 -7.84 -10.56
N ILE A 233 -9.50 -7.67 -9.27
CA ILE A 233 -10.48 -7.96 -8.21
C ILE A 233 -11.65 -6.96 -8.21
N TYR A 234 -11.38 -5.71 -8.55
CA TYR A 234 -12.44 -4.72 -8.70
C TYR A 234 -13.19 -4.86 -10.03
N SER A 235 -12.54 -5.33 -11.11
CA SER A 235 -13.16 -5.51 -12.43
C SER A 235 -13.91 -6.82 -12.61
N LEU A 236 -13.56 -7.92 -11.92
CA LEU A 236 -14.24 -9.21 -12.05
C LEU A 236 -15.60 -9.28 -11.34
N ARG A 237 -15.92 -8.27 -10.54
CA ARG A 237 -17.13 -8.23 -9.70
C ARG A 237 -18.14 -7.16 -10.10
N ASN A 238 -17.74 -6.24 -10.96
CA ASN A 238 -18.59 -5.15 -11.44
C ASN A 238 -19.11 -5.47 -12.84
#